data_AF-A0A2K1NCT6-F1
#
_entry.id   AF-A0A2K1NCT6-F1
#
_cell.length_a   1.000
_cell.length_b   1.000
_cell.length_c   1.000
_cell.angle_alpha   90.00
_cell.angle_beta   90.00
_cell.angle_gamma   90.00
#
_symmetry.space_group_name_H-M   'P 1'
#
loop_
_entity.id
_entity.type
_entity.pdbx_description
1 polymer ?
#
loop_
_entity_poly.entity_id
_entity_poly.type
_entity_poly.pdbx_seq_one_letter_code
_entity_poly.pdbx_strand_id
1 'polypeptide(L)' 'MAEEEYLREELIKKKKTLEAQKKSIEKYMGPHEHDESLEKEWERINQELEQIEKQLKEIEN' A
#
# COMPACT_ATOMS: atom_id res chain seq x y z
N MET A 1 22.59 -9.77 2.98
CA MET A 1 21.92 -11.07 2.76
C MET A 1 20.77 -11.33 3.73
N ALA A 2 20.97 -11.56 5.04
CA ALA A 2 19.85 -11.85 5.95
C ALA A 2 18.94 -10.64 6.23
N GLU A 3 19.53 -9.44 6.32
CA GLU A 3 18.80 -8.20 6.61
C GLU A 3 17.99 -7.70 5.41
N GLU A 4 18.52 -7.82 4.20
CA GLU A 4 17.83 -7.49 2.95
C GLU A 4 16.65 -8.43 2.69
N GLU A 5 16.82 -9.73 2.93
CA GLU A 5 15.73 -10.71 2.82
C GLU A 5 14.63 -10.43 3.84
N TYR A 6 15.00 -10.15 5.10
CA TYR A 6 14.04 -9.77 6.13
C TYR A 6 13.27 -8.50 5.76
N LEU A 7 13.97 -7.47 5.30
CA LEU A 7 13.36 -6.22 4.85
C LEU A 7 12.40 -6.46 3.67
N ARG A 8 12.81 -7.28 2.70
CA ARG A 8 11.98 -7.67 1.55
C ARG A 8 10.70 -8.38 2.00
N GLU A 9 10.80 -9.35 2.92
CA GLU A 9 9.63 -10.06 3.45
C GLU A 9 8.66 -9.11 4.18
N GLU A 10 9.18 -8.18 4.98
CA GLU A 10 8.36 -7.19 5.69
C GLU A 10 7.67 -6.22 4.72
N LEU A 11 8.37 -5.75 3.69
CA LEU A 11 7.80 -4.92 2.63
C LEU A 11 6.68 -5.66 1.87
N ILE A 12 6.86 -6.94 1.56
CA ILE A 12 5.83 -7.76 0.90
C ILE A 12 4.62 -7.95 1.81
N LYS A 13 4.80 -8.22 3.11
CA LYS A 13 3.69 -8.32 4.07
C LYS A 13 2.93 -7.01 4.15
N LYS A 14 3.65 -5.90 4.29
CA LYS A 14 3.07 -4.56 4.35
C LYS A 14 2.28 -4.21 3.09
N LYS A 15 2.82 -4.51 1.91
CA LYS A 15 2.13 -4.35 0.62
C LYS A 15 0.79 -5.08 0.59
N LYS A 16 0.76 -6.36 0.98
CA LYS A 16 -0.48 -7.16 1.03
C LYS A 16 -1.55 -6.56 1.95
N THR A 17 -1.13 -6.06 3.11
CA THR A 17 -2.04 -5.39 4.05
C THR A 17 -2.64 -4.11 3.46
N LEU A 18 -1.82 -3.28 2.82
CA LEU A 18 -2.25 -2.03 2.18
C LEU A 18 -3.18 -2.30 0.99
N GLU A 19 -2.91 -3.32 0.17
CA GLU A 19 -3.81 -3.74 -0.91
C GLU A 19 -5.17 -4.21 -0.38
N ALA A 20 -5.20 -4.93 0.75
CA ALA A 20 -6.44 -5.34 1.39
C ALA A 20 -7.22 -4.14 1.95
N GLN A 21 -6.53 -3.18 2.56
CA GLN A 21 -7.13 -1.93 3.04
C GLN A 21 -7.71 -1.10 1.89
N LYS A 22 -6.95 -0.93 0.81
CA LYS A 22 -7.40 -0.25 -0.42
C LYS A 22 -8.69 -0.89 -0.95
N LYS A 23 -8.71 -2.21 -1.10
CA LYS A 23 -9.91 -2.95 -1.56
C LYS A 23 -11.09 -2.81 -0.60
N SER A 24 -10.85 -2.61 0.69
CA SER A 24 -11.91 -2.31 1.65
C SER A 24 -12.49 -0.92 1.42
N ILE A 25 -11.64 0.10 1.27
CA ILE A 25 -12.04 1.49 1.03
C ILE A 25 -12.78 1.64 -0.31
N GLU A 26 -12.35 0.91 -1.34
CA GLU A 26 -13.00 0.91 -2.67
C GLU A 26 -14.51 0.62 -2.59
N LYS A 27 -14.93 -0.23 -1.64
CA LYS A 27 -16.34 -0.58 -1.44
C LYS A 27 -17.19 0.57 -0.90
N TYR A 28 -16.55 1.55 -0.26
CA TYR A 28 -17.17 2.72 0.37
C TYR A 28 -16.93 4.01 -0.43
N MET A 29 -16.19 3.95 -1.55
CA MET A 29 -15.99 5.08 -2.46
C MET A 29 -17.05 5.14 -3.58
N GLY A 30 -18.28 4.73 -3.28
CA GLY A 30 -19.37 4.72 -4.26
C GLY A 30 -19.74 6.13 -4.76
N PRO A 31 -20.48 6.24 -5.89
CA PRO A 31 -20.78 7.51 -6.57
C PRO A 31 -21.64 8.51 -5.78
N HIS A 32 -22.07 8.16 -4.57
CA HIS A 32 -22.89 9.00 -3.69
C HIS A 32 -22.25 9.25 -2.31
N GLU A 33 -21.04 8.73 -2.07
CA GLU A 33 -20.28 8.92 -0.83
C GLU A 33 -19.02 9.75 -1.14
N HIS A 34 -19.15 11.08 -1.12
CA HIS A 34 -17.99 11.97 -1.08
C HIS A 34 -17.50 12.10 0.36
N ASP A 35 -16.79 11.07 0.84
CA ASP A 35 -16.08 11.13 2.11
C ASP A 35 -14.62 11.54 1.84
N GLU A 36 -14.31 12.81 2.10
CA GLU A 36 -12.95 13.35 1.98
C GLU A 36 -11.92 12.54 2.79
N SER A 37 -12.35 11.88 3.87
CA SER A 37 -11.49 11.05 4.70
C SER A 37 -11.13 9.76 3.98
N LEU A 38 -12.07 9.15 3.26
CA LEU A 38 -11.83 7.96 2.44
C LEU A 38 -10.94 8.30 1.24
N GLU A 39 -11.14 9.46 0.61
CA GLU A 39 -10.29 9.93 -0.47
C GLU A 39 -8.84 10.17 -0.01
N LYS A 40 -8.65 10.83 1.14
CA LYS A 40 -7.32 11.05 1.73
C LYS A 40 -6.63 9.74 2.11
N GLU A 41 -7.36 8.81 2.71
CA GLU A 41 -6.82 7.50 3.08
C GLU A 41 -6.48 6.67 1.84
N TRP A 42 -7.30 6.72 0.79
CA TRP A 42 -7.03 6.10 -0.50
C TRP A 42 -5.74 6.64 -1.14
N GLU A 43 -5.59 7.96 -1.19
CA GLU A 43 -4.38 8.60 -1.70
C GLU A 43 -3.14 8.21 -0.89
N ARG A 44 -3.23 8.23 0.45
CA ARG A 44 -2.16 7.82 1.37
C ARG A 44 -1.71 6.38 1.09
N ILE A 45 -2.66 5.45 0.98
CA ILE A 45 -2.36 4.04 0.70
C ILE A 45 -1.68 3.87 -0.66
N ASN A 46 -2.11 4.60 -1.69
CA ASN A 46 -1.47 4.54 -3.01
C ASN A 46 -0.03 5.05 -2.99
N GLN A 47 0.22 6.18 -2.33
CA GLN A 47 1.57 6.71 -2.16
C GLN A 47 2.47 5.73 -1.40
N GLU A 48 1.95 5.09 -0.34
CA GLU A 48 2.69 4.12 0.45
C GLU A 48 3.00 2.83 -0.35
N LEU A 49 2.06 2.35 -1.17
CA LEU A 49 2.28 1.23 -2.09
C LEU A 49 3.37 1.56 -3.13
N GLU A 50 3.34 2.76 -3.72
CA GLU A 50 4.35 3.20 -4.69
C GLU A 50 5.76 3.25 -4.06
N GLN A 51 5.86 3.73 -2.82
CA GLN A 51 7.13 3.73 -2.08
C GLN A 51 7.64 2.33 -1.80
N ILE A 52 6.77 1.41 -1.37
CA ILE A 52 7.14 0.01 -1.14
C ILE A 52 7.63 -0.64 -2.43
N GLU A 53 6.99 -0.38 -3.57
CA GLU A 53 7.44 -0.91 -4.86
C GLU A 53 8.81 -0.38 -5.28
N LYS A 54 9.11 0.90 -5.01
CA LYS A 54 10.45 1.48 -5.22
C LYS A 54 11.49 0.80 -4.34
N GLN A 55 11.21 0.63 -3.05
CA GLN A 55 12.11 -0.03 -2.11
C GLN A 55 12.36 -1.50 -2.47
N LEU A 56 11.33 -2.24 -2.87
CA LEU A 56 11.48 -3.62 -3.33
C LEU A 56 12.36 -3.70 -4.59
N LYS A 57 12.17 -2.77 -5.53
CA LYS A 57 12.99 -2.70 -6.74
C LYS A 57 14.45 -2.37 -6.43
N GLU A 58 14.71 -1.51 -5.46
CA GLU A 58 16.08 -1.20 -5.01
C GLU A 58 16.77 -2.39 -4.35
N ILE A 59 16.02 -3.26 -3.65
CA ILE A 59 16.57 -4.49 -3.05
C ILE A 59 16.83 -5.57 -4.11
N GLU A 60 16.06 -5.59 -5.21
CA GLU A 60 16.21 -6.57 -6.29
C GLU A 60 17.28 -6.20 -7.34
N ASN A 61 17.80 -4.96 -7.37
CA ASN A 61 18.88 -4.52 -8.27
C ASN A 61 20.26 -4.55 -7.58
#